data_AF-A0A6G1FAI6-F1
#
_entry.id   AF-A0A6G1FAI6-F1
#
_cell.length_a   1.000
_cell.length_b   1.000
_cell.length_c   1.000
_cell.angle_alpha   90.00
_cell.angle_beta   90.00
_cell.angle_gamma   90.00
#
_symmetry.space_group_name_H-M   'P 1'
#
loop_
_entity.id
_entity.type
_entity.pdbx_description
1 polymer ?
#
loop_
_entity_poly.entity_id
_entity_poly.type
_entity_poly.pdbx_seq_one_letter_code
_entity_poly.pdbx_strand_id
1 'polypeptide(L)' 'MPEHMDEEDTAKNLCHYATATKAWYDNKPAPRHFVPGDMVLWRTPSPGKLQKKWEGRFVVT' A
#
# COMPACT_ATOMS: atom_id res chain seq x y z
N MET A 1 -3.67 -25.89 -25.65
CA MET A 1 -5.00 -25.29 -25.90
C MET A 1 -5.21 -24.29 -24.79
N PRO A 2 -5.36 -22.98 -25.05
CA PRO A 2 -5.68 -22.05 -23.97
C PRO A 2 -7.08 -22.39 -23.48
N GLU A 3 -7.19 -22.69 -22.19
CA GLU A 3 -8.44 -22.98 -21.50
C GLU A 3 -9.37 -21.79 -21.74
N HIS A 4 -10.46 -22.01 -22.48
CA HIS A 4 -11.49 -21.00 -22.66
C HIS A 4 -12.15 -20.81 -21.29
N MET A 5 -11.74 -19.78 -20.56
CA MET A 5 -12.47 -19.34 -19.38
C MET A 5 -13.85 -18.90 -19.84
N ASP A 6 -14.90 -19.51 -19.29
CA ASP A 6 -16.26 -19.09 -19.54
C ASP A 6 -16.39 -17.59 -19.22
N GLU A 7 -17.10 -16.84 -20.07
CA GLU A 7 -17.27 -15.39 -19.93
C GLU A 7 -17.84 -15.01 -18.55
N GLU A 8 -18.64 -15.91 -17.97
CA GLU A 8 -19.24 -15.78 -16.65
C GLU A 8 -18.20 -15.85 -15.51
N ASP A 9 -17.21 -16.73 -15.63
CA ASP A 9 -16.11 -16.84 -14.66
C ASP A 9 -15.12 -15.67 -14.78
N THR A 10 -14.94 -15.16 -16.01
CA THR A 10 -14.17 -13.95 -16.25
C THR A 10 -14.81 -12.74 -15.56
N ALA A 11 -16.14 -12.57 -15.69
CA ALA A 11 -16.88 -11.49 -15.04
C ALA A 11 -16.83 -11.57 -13.50
N LYS A 12 -16.95 -12.78 -12.93
CA LYS A 12 -16.81 -13.01 -11.48
C LYS A 12 -15.41 -12.63 -10.99
N ASN A 13 -14.36 -13.04 -11.71
CA ASN A 13 -12.98 -12.72 -11.35
C ASN A 13 -12.70 -11.21 -11.37
N LEU A 14 -13.23 -10.50 -12.37
CA LEU A 14 -13.16 -9.03 -12.43
C LEU A 14 -13.85 -8.37 -11.25
N CYS A 15 -15.03 -8.85 -10.86
CA CYS A 15 -15.78 -8.32 -9.72
C CYS A 15 -15.04 -8.55 -8.40
N HIS A 16 -14.47 -9.74 -8.19
CA HIS A 16 -13.63 -10.04 -7.04
C HIS A 16 -12.40 -9.14 -6.97
N TYR A 17 -11.70 -8.97 -8.09
CA TYR A 17 -10.53 -8.09 -8.17
C TYR A 17 -10.88 -6.63 -7.86
N ALA A 18 -11.97 -6.11 -8.42
CA ALA A 18 -12.43 -4.75 -8.17
C ALA A 18 -12.78 -4.53 -6.69
N THR A 19 -13.47 -5.51 -6.08
CA THR A 19 -13.85 -5.45 -4.66
C THR A 19 -12.63 -5.48 -3.75
N ALA A 20 -11.66 -6.36 -4.03
CA ALA A 20 -10.41 -6.44 -3.27
C ALA A 20 -9.56 -5.17 -3.41
N THR A 21 -9.51 -4.61 -4.62
CA THR A 21 -8.79 -3.35 -4.90
C THR A 21 -9.40 -2.18 -4.16
N LYS A 22 -10.74 -2.09 -4.15
CA LYS A 22 -11.46 -1.07 -3.40
C LYS A 22 -11.24 -1.23 -1.89
N ALA A 23 -11.37 -2.44 -1.36
CA ALA A 23 -11.12 -2.71 0.05
C ALA A 23 -9.68 -2.38 0.47
N TRP A 24 -8.69 -2.62 -0.40
CA TRP A 24 -7.30 -2.21 -0.16
C TRP A 24 -7.13 -0.69 -0.16
N TYR A 25 -7.81 0.02 -1.07
CA TYR A 25 -7.77 1.48 -1.16
C TYR A 25 -8.46 2.14 0.04
N ASP A 26 -9.62 1.63 0.45
CA ASP A 26 -10.41 2.13 1.56
C ASP A 26 -9.74 1.84 2.91
N ASN A 27 -9.01 0.72 3.03
CA ASN A 27 -8.19 0.41 4.22
C ASN A 27 -6.84 1.13 4.24
N LYS A 28 -6.54 2.01 3.26
CA LYS A 28 -5.35 2.84 3.40
C LYS A 28 -5.58 3.81 4.53
N PRO A 29 -4.70 3.82 5.56
CA PRO A 29 -4.75 4.88 6.55
C PRO A 29 -4.63 6.21 5.83
N ALA A 30 -5.56 7.12 6.14
CA ALA A 30 -5.51 8.47 5.60
C ALA A 30 -4.14 9.10 5.91
N PRO A 31 -3.58 9.90 4.99
CA PRO A 31 -2.35 10.63 5.26
C PRO A 31 -2.56 11.48 6.52
N ARG A 32 -1.81 11.18 7.59
CA ARG A 32 -1.83 12.00 8.80
C ARG A 32 -0.98 13.25 8.56
N HIS A 33 -1.51 14.41 8.95
CA HIS A 33 -0.71 15.62 9.07
C HIS A 33 0.17 15.53 10.32
N PHE A 34 1.44 15.87 10.18
CA PHE A 34 2.38 15.94 11.30
C PHE A 34 2.09 17.17 12.17
N VAL A 35 2.11 16.99 13.48
CA VAL A 35 1.91 18.06 14.47
C VAL A 35 3.24 18.28 15.22
N PRO A 36 3.59 19.52 15.63
CA PRO A 36 4.76 19.76 16.46
C PRO A 36 4.78 18.86 17.71
N GLY A 37 5.91 18.22 17.95
CA GLY A 37 6.11 17.22 19.00
C GLY A 37 5.93 15.76 18.55
N ASP A 38 5.39 15.50 17.35
CA ASP A 38 5.29 14.14 16.82
C ASP A 38 6.68 13.53 16.60
N MET A 39 6.85 12.26 16.98
CA MET A 39 8.03 11.47 16.64
C MET A 39 7.83 10.76 15.31
N VAL A 40 8.72 11.04 14.35
CA VAL A 40 8.67 10.50 12.99
C VAL A 40 9.97 9.80 12.61
N LEU A 41 9.84 8.81 11.72
CA LEU A 41 10.98 8.14 11.09
C LEU A 41 11.13 8.67 9.68
N TRP A 42 12.37 8.92 9.23
CA TRP A 42 12.61 9.30 7.85
C TRP A 42 12.86 8.07 7.00
N ARG A 43 12.33 8.09 5.77
CA ARG A 43 12.56 7.02 4.81
C ARG A 43 13.85 7.28 4.05
N THR A 44 14.77 6.34 4.07
CA THR A 44 16.01 6.42 3.28
C THR A 44 15.65 6.31 1.79
N PRO A 45 16.13 7.21 0.92
CA PRO A 45 15.94 7.07 -0.53
C PRO A 45 16.80 5.91 -1.05
N SER A 46 16.19 5.01 -1.81
CA SER A 46 16.87 3.87 -2.45
C SER A 46 17.64 2.93 -1.50
N PRO A 47 17.01 2.35 -0.46
CA PRO A 47 17.67 1.39 0.39
C PRO A 47 17.98 0.12 -0.41
N GLY A 48 19.23 -0.36 -0.33
CA GLY A 48 19.58 -1.66 -0.87
C GLY A 48 18.70 -2.78 -0.29
N LYS A 49 18.63 -3.94 -0.96
CA LYS A 49 17.68 -5.04 -0.63
C LYS A 49 17.69 -5.45 0.85
N LEU A 50 18.83 -5.34 1.52
CA LEU A 50 19.02 -5.73 2.93
C LEU A 50 19.27 -4.53 3.87
N GLN A 51 19.17 -3.30 3.38
CA GLN A 51 19.37 -2.13 4.22
C GLN A 51 18.08 -1.69 4.92
N LYS A 52 18.25 -1.06 6.08
CA LYS A 52 17.14 -0.42 6.80
C LYS A 52 16.54 0.66 5.91
N LYS A 53 15.22 0.67 5.81
CA LYS A 53 14.47 1.61 4.97
C LYS A 53 14.07 2.89 5.70
N TRP A 54 14.23 2.90 7.03
CA TRP A 54 13.76 3.93 7.94
C TRP A 54 14.82 4.24 8.97
N GLU A 55 15.00 5.52 9.24
CA GLU A 55 16.06 6.04 10.10
C GLU A 55 15.53 7.06 11.12
N GLY A 56 16.27 7.15 12.23
CA GLY A 56 16.17 8.19 13.24
C GLY A 56 14.97 8.09 14.19
N ARG A 57 14.83 9.12 15.01
CA ARG A 57 13.63 9.51 15.76
C ARG A 57 13.61 11.03 15.70
N PHE A 58 13.02 11.55 14.65
CA PHE A 58 12.96 13.00 14.43
C PHE A 58 11.73 13.54 15.14
N VAL A 59 11.87 14.71 15.75
CA VAL A 59 10.75 15.42 16.34
C VAL A 59 10.34 16.52 15.37
N VAL A 60 9.05 16.57 15.06
CA VAL A 60 8.47 17.65 14.26
C VAL A 60 8.50 18.93 15.10
N THR A 61 9.16 19.98 14.62
CA THR A 61 9.29 21.28 15.29
C THR A 61 8.31 22.29 14.72
#